data_AF-A0A9X8YMN1-F1
#
_entry.id   AF-A0A9X8YMN1-F1
#
_cell.length_a   1.000
_cell.length_b   1.000
_cell.length_c   1.000
_cell.angle_alpha   90.00
_cell.angle_beta   90.00
_cell.angle_gamma   90.00
#
_symmetry.space_group_name_H-M   'P 1'
#
loop_
_entity.id
_entity.type
_entity.pdbx_description
1 polymer ?
#
loop_
_entity_poly.entity_id
_entity_poly.type
_entity_poly.pdbx_seq_one_letter_code
_entity_poly.pdbx_strand_id
1 'polypeptide(L)'
;NALVTKIASVKPDVVYFGGCHPEAGPLVRQMREQGVTAKFFSGDCVVTEELVTAAGGPQYTNGVLMTFGNDPRQIAEGKAVIAKFRASGFEP
;
A
#
# COMPACT_ATOMS: atom_id res chain seq x y z
N ASN A 1 -7.52 16.51 -9.25
CA ASN A 1 -6.30 16.07 -9.97
C ASN A 1 -6.72 15.54 -11.33
N ALA A 2 -6.17 16.08 -12.44
CA ALA A 2 -6.53 15.67 -13.80
C ALA A 2 -6.38 14.16 -14.08
N LEU A 3 -5.38 13.49 -13.47
CA LEU A 3 -5.21 12.05 -13.59
C LEU A 3 -6.40 11.28 -12.99
N VAL A 4 -6.81 11.62 -11.76
CA VAL A 4 -7.93 10.96 -11.09
C VAL A 4 -9.25 11.25 -11.81
N THR A 5 -9.43 12.45 -12.34
CA THR A 5 -10.58 12.77 -13.18
C THR A 5 -10.63 11.88 -14.44
N LYS A 6 -9.48 11.66 -15.09
CA LYS A 6 -9.39 10.73 -16.22
C LYS A 6 -9.67 9.28 -15.81
N ILE A 7 -9.13 8.82 -14.68
CA ILE A 7 -9.43 7.49 -14.11
C ILE A 7 -10.94 7.35 -13.86
N ALA A 8 -11.57 8.31 -13.20
CA ALA A 8 -13.01 8.27 -12.93
C ALA A 8 -13.85 8.17 -14.22
N SER A 9 -13.43 8.87 -15.28
CA SER A 9 -14.16 8.90 -16.56
C SER A 9 -14.26 7.54 -17.25
N VAL A 10 -13.27 6.67 -17.07
CA VAL A 10 -13.26 5.33 -17.67
C VAL A 10 -13.89 4.25 -16.78
N LYS A 11 -14.36 4.63 -15.57
CA LYS A 11 -15.07 3.76 -14.62
C LYS A 11 -14.41 2.38 -14.43
N PRO A 12 -13.11 2.34 -14.07
CA PRO A 12 -12.39 1.07 -14.00
C PRO A 12 -12.82 0.29 -12.76
N ASP A 13 -12.81 -1.04 -12.87
CA ASP A 13 -12.95 -1.91 -11.69
C ASP A 13 -11.66 -1.95 -10.87
N VAL A 14 -10.51 -1.82 -11.53
CA VAL A 14 -9.16 -1.92 -10.95
C VAL A 14 -8.25 -0.85 -11.51
N VAL A 15 -7.40 -0.27 -10.65
CA VAL A 15 -6.24 0.55 -11.01
C VAL A 15 -4.99 -0.15 -10.50
N TYR A 16 -4.12 -0.56 -11.41
CA TYR A 16 -2.78 -1.05 -11.08
C TYR A 16 -1.79 0.11 -11.13
N PHE A 17 -0.98 0.27 -10.07
CA PHE A 17 0.04 1.30 -9.96
C PHE A 17 1.44 0.66 -9.85
N GLY A 18 2.33 1.00 -10.76
CA GLY A 18 3.74 0.58 -10.70
C GLY A 18 4.59 1.69 -10.09
N GLY A 19 4.79 1.66 -8.77
CA GLY A 19 5.60 2.64 -8.05
C GLY A 19 5.62 2.41 -6.55
N CYS A 20 6.13 3.39 -5.80
CA CYS A 20 6.36 3.30 -4.37
C CYS A 20 5.30 4.05 -3.56
N HIS A 21 5.34 3.87 -2.23
CA HIS A 21 4.43 4.52 -1.29
C HIS A 21 4.35 6.06 -1.37
N PRO A 22 5.42 6.85 -1.68
CA PRO A 22 5.32 8.31 -1.70
C PRO A 22 4.37 8.83 -2.78
N GLU A 23 4.29 8.14 -3.91
CA GLU A 23 3.38 8.47 -5.01
C GLU A 23 2.04 7.72 -4.90
N ALA A 24 2.07 6.46 -4.47
CA ALA A 24 0.87 5.63 -4.34
C ALA A 24 -0.11 6.18 -3.29
N GLY A 25 0.41 6.65 -2.15
CA GLY A 25 -0.40 7.18 -1.04
C GLY A 25 -1.28 8.37 -1.46
N PRO A 26 -0.70 9.46 -1.98
CA PRO A 26 -1.48 10.59 -2.48
C PRO A 26 -2.43 10.22 -3.61
N LEU A 27 -2.05 9.29 -4.49
CA LEU A 27 -2.93 8.84 -5.58
C LEU A 27 -4.16 8.11 -5.05
N VAL A 28 -3.99 7.13 -4.14
CA VAL A 28 -5.13 6.41 -3.57
C VAL A 28 -6.03 7.34 -2.76
N ARG A 29 -5.45 8.25 -1.96
CA ARG A 29 -6.23 9.29 -1.24
C ARG A 29 -7.11 10.08 -2.21
N GLN A 30 -6.51 10.65 -3.25
CA GLN A 30 -7.23 11.50 -4.20
C GLN A 30 -8.31 10.73 -4.97
N MET A 31 -8.09 9.44 -5.26
CA MET A 31 -9.11 8.55 -5.85
C MET A 31 -10.31 8.40 -4.91
N ARG A 32 -10.08 8.13 -3.62
CA ARG A 32 -11.17 7.98 -2.63
C ARG A 32 -11.92 9.29 -2.40
N GLU A 33 -11.21 10.41 -2.30
CA GLU A 33 -11.83 11.75 -2.14
C GLU A 33 -12.73 12.12 -3.32
N GLN A 34 -12.40 11.65 -4.53
CA GLN A 34 -13.20 11.87 -5.75
C GLN A 34 -14.23 10.76 -6.00
N GLY A 35 -14.47 9.88 -5.02
CA GLY A 35 -15.49 8.84 -5.11
C GLY A 35 -15.15 7.68 -6.06
N VAL A 36 -13.89 7.52 -6.45
CA VAL A 36 -13.46 6.39 -7.28
C VAL A 36 -13.38 5.13 -6.41
N THR A 37 -14.27 4.18 -6.68
CA THR A 37 -14.42 2.93 -5.93
C THR A 37 -13.56 1.77 -6.47
N ALA A 38 -12.83 1.99 -7.56
CA ALA A 38 -11.93 1.01 -8.16
C ALA A 38 -10.97 0.41 -7.12
N LYS A 39 -10.73 -0.90 -7.21
CA LYS A 39 -9.70 -1.57 -6.42
C LYS A 39 -8.34 -1.02 -6.80
N PHE A 40 -7.52 -0.69 -5.81
CA PHE A 40 -6.17 -0.19 -6.03
C PHE A 40 -5.19 -1.35 -5.80
N PHE A 41 -4.35 -1.64 -6.79
CA PHE A 41 -3.39 -2.73 -6.75
C PHE A 41 -1.97 -2.18 -7.01
N SER A 42 -0.95 -2.66 -6.30
CA SER A 42 0.45 -2.28 -6.52
C SER A 42 1.44 -3.45 -6.35
N GLY A 43 2.72 -3.17 -6.54
CA GLY A 43 3.83 -4.09 -6.25
C GLY A 43 4.31 -4.02 -4.80
N ASP A 44 5.49 -4.58 -4.53
CA ASP A 44 6.10 -4.70 -3.20
C ASP A 44 6.54 -3.36 -2.59
N CYS A 45 6.84 -2.35 -3.41
CA CYS A 45 7.29 -1.03 -2.94
C CYS A 45 6.28 -0.22 -2.11
N VAL A 46 5.06 -0.75 -1.91
CA VAL A 46 4.05 -0.16 -1.02
C VAL A 46 3.82 -0.98 0.25
N VAL A 47 4.56 -2.06 0.48
CA VAL A 47 4.48 -2.94 1.66
C VAL A 47 5.22 -2.28 2.83
N THR A 48 4.68 -1.16 3.30
CA THR A 48 5.31 -0.32 4.31
C THR A 48 4.29 0.59 4.98
N GLU A 49 4.48 0.96 6.26
CA GLU A 49 3.53 1.81 7.00
C GLU A 49 3.43 3.22 6.41
N GLU A 50 4.46 3.67 5.71
CA GLU A 50 4.55 4.95 5.01
C GLU A 50 3.52 5.07 3.89
N LEU A 51 2.99 3.97 3.35
CA LEU A 51 1.83 4.04 2.45
C LEU A 51 0.62 4.67 3.15
N VAL A 52 0.35 4.24 4.39
CA VAL A 52 -0.77 4.72 5.19
C VAL A 52 -0.55 6.19 5.54
N THR A 53 0.67 6.53 5.95
CA THR A 53 1.06 7.91 6.25
C THR A 53 0.96 8.83 5.03
N ALA A 54 1.50 8.41 3.88
CA ALA A 54 1.47 9.18 2.64
C ALA A 54 0.04 9.35 2.10
N ALA A 55 -0.84 8.36 2.33
CA ALA A 55 -2.26 8.46 2.03
C ALA A 55 -3.03 9.34 3.03
N GLY A 56 -2.43 9.78 4.14
CA GLY A 56 -3.10 10.59 5.17
C GLY A 56 -4.03 9.77 6.08
N GLY A 57 -3.82 8.47 6.19
CA GLY A 57 -4.48 7.60 7.16
C GLY A 57 -5.11 6.32 6.58
N PRO A 58 -5.43 5.34 7.46
CA PRO A 58 -5.91 4.02 7.08
C PRO A 58 -7.28 4.03 6.37
N GLN A 59 -8.09 5.07 6.59
CA GLN A 59 -9.36 5.26 5.90
C GLN A 59 -9.23 5.31 4.38
N TYR A 60 -8.07 5.68 3.85
CA TYR A 60 -7.81 5.77 2.41
C TYR A 60 -7.18 4.50 1.82
N THR A 61 -6.47 3.72 2.63
CA THR A 61 -5.71 2.54 2.18
C THR A 61 -6.44 1.21 2.39
N ASN A 62 -7.57 1.21 3.10
CA ASN A 62 -8.40 0.03 3.25
C ASN A 62 -8.77 -0.59 1.89
N GLY A 63 -8.46 -1.89 1.74
CA GLY A 63 -8.72 -2.64 0.52
C GLY A 63 -7.74 -2.40 -0.63
N VAL A 64 -6.62 -1.71 -0.39
CA VAL A 64 -5.45 -1.75 -1.29
C VAL A 64 -4.90 -3.17 -1.31
N LEU A 65 -4.62 -3.68 -2.50
CA LEU A 65 -3.98 -4.97 -2.73
C LEU A 65 -2.54 -4.76 -3.20
N MET A 66 -1.65 -5.67 -2.84
CA MET A 66 -0.26 -5.61 -3.28
C MET A 66 0.33 -7.01 -3.36
N THR A 67 1.28 -7.21 -4.28
CA THR A 67 2.14 -8.40 -4.27
C THR A 67 3.30 -8.20 -3.33
N PHE A 68 3.71 -9.26 -2.64
CA PHE A 68 4.98 -9.33 -1.93
C PHE A 68 5.51 -10.76 -1.99
N GLY A 69 6.79 -10.94 -1.64
CA GLY A 69 7.29 -12.28 -1.35
C GLY A 69 6.56 -12.89 -0.14
N ASN A 70 6.82 -14.17 0.13
CA ASN A 70 6.38 -14.75 1.41
C ASN A 70 6.94 -13.94 2.57
N ASP A 71 6.08 -13.62 3.55
CA ASP A 71 6.48 -12.85 4.73
C ASP A 71 7.65 -13.54 5.44
N PRO A 72 8.87 -12.95 5.45
CA PRO A 72 10.04 -13.56 6.05
C PRO A 72 9.89 -13.81 7.55
N ARG A 73 9.00 -13.07 8.23
CA ARG A 73 8.73 -13.27 9.66
C ARG A 73 8.07 -14.61 9.96
N GLN A 74 7.47 -15.25 8.96
CA GLN A 74 6.80 -16.54 9.10
C GLN A 74 7.74 -17.74 8.84
N ILE A 75 8.97 -17.49 8.40
CA ILE A 75 9.96 -18.54 8.15
C ILE A 75 10.46 -19.08 9.49
N ALA A 76 10.37 -20.41 9.68
CA ALA A 76 10.66 -21.05 10.97
C ALA A 76 12.11 -20.84 11.43
N GLU A 77 13.05 -20.89 10.49
CA GLU A 77 14.48 -20.69 10.68
C GLU A 77 14.82 -19.24 11.05
N GLY A 78 13.96 -18.29 10.67
CA GLY A 78 14.15 -16.85 10.92
C GLY A 78 13.82 -16.39 12.34
N LYS A 79 13.18 -17.24 13.16
CA LYS A 79 12.64 -16.85 14.49
C LYS A 79 13.64 -16.14 15.39
N ALA A 80 14.89 -16.59 15.42
CA ALA A 80 15.94 -15.99 16.25
C ALA A 80 16.28 -14.54 15.80
N VAL A 81 16.30 -14.30 14.49
CA VAL A 81 16.57 -12.97 13.92
C VAL A 81 15.40 -12.03 14.20
N ILE A 82 14.17 -12.49 14.00
CA ILE A 82 12.95 -11.70 14.30
C ILE A 82 12.88 -11.33 15.78
N ALA A 83 13.17 -12.28 16.68
CA ALA A 83 13.21 -12.01 18.12
C ALA A 83 14.24 -10.94 18.49
N LYS A 84 15.41 -10.94 17.83
CA LYS A 84 16.44 -9.93 18.05
C LYS A 84 15.99 -8.53 17.62
N PHE A 85 15.35 -8.39 16.46
CA PHE A 85 14.79 -7.10 16.01
C PHE A 85 13.73 -6.59 17.00
N ARG A 86 12.78 -7.44 17.40
CA ARG A 86 11.72 -7.07 18.35
C ARG A 86 12.27 -6.67 19.72
N ALA A 87 13.29 -7.37 20.21
CA ALA A 87 13.98 -7.01 21.46
C ALA A 87 14.68 -5.64 21.39
N SER A 88 15.02 -5.16 20.19
CA SER A 88 15.54 -3.81 19.95
C SER A 88 14.45 -2.75 19.77
N GLY A 89 13.17 -3.13 19.83
CA GLY A 89 12.03 -2.23 19.63
C GLY A 89 11.68 -1.98 18.16
N PHE A 90 12.17 -2.83 17.24
CA PHE A 90 11.89 -2.75 15.81
C PHE A 90 11.08 -3.96 15.34
N GLU A 91 10.01 -3.72 14.57
CA GLU A 91 9.30 -4.79 13.87
C GLU A 91 9.83 -4.89 12.43
N PRO A 92 10.54 -5.98 12.08
CA PRO A 92 11.12 -6.15 10.76
C PRO A 92 10.13 -6.65 9.70
#